data_AF-A0A519YP48-F1
#
_entry.id   AF-A0A519YP48-F1
#
_cell.length_a   1.000
_cell.length_b   1.000
_cell.length_c   1.000
_cell.angle_alpha   90.00
_cell.angle_beta   90.00
_cell.angle_gamma   90.00
#
_symmetry.space_group_name_H-M   'P 1'
#
loop_
_entity.id
_entity.type
_entity.pdbx_description
1 polymer ?
#
loop_
_entity_poly.entity_id
_entity_poly.type
_entity_poly.pdbx_seq_one_letter_code
_entity_poly.pdbx_strand_id
1 'polypeptide(L)'
;MKKKLIYALSLVLALGTSGCDFADFGDTNVDPSVTTDPNTAALLTNSLAGLAGGWVTDRRPGYYAQYFTESQYPGVSLYSLPQLGFSGSYSGSLYDLQNIINLGASNNMTQVSKIVQQYIFWNLTDRFGDIPYTEALQGQGLPSPKYDTQEVVYKGMIKALTDAVAAMDGSAINGDIIYGGSPASWKRMANSLRMLMAVQLSKKYPGAADYAATQFKAALADAGGY
;
A
#
# COMPACT_ATOMS: atom_id res chain seq x y z
N MET A 1 36.13 70.77 4.85
CA MET A 1 36.13 69.38 5.37
C MET A 1 34.72 68.79 5.45
N LYS A 2 33.72 69.48 6.00
CA LYS A 2 32.33 68.99 6.13
C LYS A 2 31.68 68.51 4.81
N LYS A 3 31.84 69.23 3.69
CA LYS A 3 31.29 68.82 2.39
C LYS A 3 31.94 67.54 1.81
N LYS A 4 33.26 67.37 1.99
CA LYS A 4 33.98 66.15 1.56
C LYS A 4 33.58 64.92 2.39
N LEU A 5 33.26 65.12 3.67
CA LEU A 5 32.72 64.07 4.53
C LEU A 5 31.31 63.63 4.08
N ILE A 6 30.46 64.59 3.69
CA ILE A 6 29.11 64.31 3.18
C ILE A 6 29.19 63.51 1.89
N TYR A 7 30.02 63.92 0.91
CA TYR A 7 30.18 63.16 -0.34
C TYR A 7 30.76 61.76 -0.13
N ALA A 8 31.69 61.58 0.83
CA ALA A 8 32.20 60.27 1.19
C ALA A 8 31.12 59.38 1.84
N LEU A 9 30.27 59.94 2.70
CA LEU A 9 29.16 59.22 3.32
C LEU A 9 28.08 58.83 2.29
N SER A 10 27.79 59.70 1.31
CA SER A 10 26.86 59.42 0.22
C SER A 10 27.35 58.30 -0.70
N LEU A 11 28.66 58.25 -0.96
CA LEU A 11 29.27 57.21 -1.80
C LEU A 11 29.26 55.85 -1.11
N VAL A 12 29.52 55.81 0.21
CA VAL A 12 29.43 54.58 1.03
C VAL A 12 28.00 54.06 1.12
N LEU A 13 27.00 54.96 1.20
CA LEU A 13 25.59 54.57 1.20
C LEU A 13 25.13 54.06 -0.17
N ALA A 14 25.64 54.62 -1.26
CA ALA A 14 25.35 54.16 -2.63
C ALA A 14 26.04 52.82 -2.98
N LEU A 15 27.16 52.49 -2.33
CA LEU A 15 27.85 51.20 -2.48
C LEU A 15 27.23 50.09 -1.61
N GLY A 16 26.33 50.42 -0.68
CA GLY A 16 25.65 49.45 0.20
C GLY A 16 24.36 48.86 -0.38
N THR A 17 23.87 49.33 -1.51
CA THR A 17 22.58 48.87 -2.09
C THR A 17 22.72 47.73 -3.09
N SER A 18 23.93 47.30 -3.44
CA SER A 18 24.20 46.18 -4.36
C SER A 18 24.41 44.84 -3.66
N GLY A 19 24.17 44.75 -2.35
CA GLY A 19 24.44 43.55 -1.52
C GLY A 19 23.27 42.59 -1.32
N CYS A 20 22.07 42.91 -1.79
CA CYS A 20 20.95 41.97 -1.77
C CYS A 20 20.79 41.40 -3.18
N ASP A 21 21.43 40.26 -3.43
CA ASP A 21 20.87 39.31 -4.37
C ASP A 21 19.59 38.83 -3.69
N PHE A 22 18.45 39.47 -3.97
CA PHE A 22 17.17 38.85 -3.66
C PHE A 22 17.19 37.57 -4.48
N ALA A 23 17.63 36.47 -3.86
CA ALA A 23 17.52 35.16 -4.47
C ALA A 23 16.10 35.10 -5.02
N ASP A 24 15.99 35.01 -6.35
CA ASP A 24 14.72 34.81 -7.00
C ASP A 24 14.19 33.51 -6.42
N PHE A 25 13.25 33.62 -5.48
CA PHE A 25 12.70 32.48 -4.74
C PHE A 25 11.87 31.56 -5.67
N GLY A 26 11.90 31.81 -6.98
CA GLY A 26 11.09 31.15 -7.96
C GLY A 26 9.61 31.45 -7.73
N ASP A 27 8.74 30.58 -8.23
CA ASP A 27 7.33 30.64 -7.88
C ASP A 27 7.14 30.14 -6.44
N THR A 28 6.79 31.03 -5.52
CA THR A 28 6.52 30.70 -4.11
C THR A 28 5.33 29.75 -3.92
N ASN A 29 4.55 29.47 -4.98
CA ASN A 29 3.51 28.45 -4.98
C ASN A 29 4.04 27.06 -5.36
N VAL A 30 5.28 26.95 -5.82
CA VAL A 30 5.95 25.67 -6.05
C VAL A 30 6.76 25.35 -4.81
N ASP A 31 6.26 24.42 -4.00
CA ASP A 31 7.00 23.93 -2.84
C ASP A 31 8.23 23.13 -3.33
N PRO A 32 9.47 23.63 -3.11
CA PRO A 32 10.67 22.96 -3.59
C PRO A 32 10.96 21.64 -2.85
N SER A 33 10.21 21.33 -1.78
CA SER A 33 10.29 20.06 -1.06
C SER A 33 9.32 18.99 -1.60
N VAL A 34 8.39 19.36 -2.48
CA VAL A 34 7.45 18.42 -3.10
C VAL A 34 8.11 17.70 -4.27
N THR A 35 8.14 16.37 -4.20
CA THR A 35 8.56 15.54 -5.33
C THR A 35 7.47 15.55 -6.40
N THR A 36 7.75 16.14 -7.57
CA THR A 36 6.80 16.14 -8.70
C THR A 36 6.68 14.77 -9.37
N ASP A 37 7.72 13.94 -9.30
CA ASP A 37 7.73 12.59 -9.85
C ASP A 37 7.73 11.53 -8.73
N PRO A 38 6.65 10.73 -8.60
CA PRO A 38 6.58 9.67 -7.60
C PRO A 38 7.60 8.56 -7.91
N ASN A 39 8.50 8.29 -6.95
CA ASN A 39 9.44 7.17 -7.04
C ASN A 39 8.72 5.85 -6.70
N THR A 40 8.37 5.08 -7.73
CA THR A 40 7.63 3.81 -7.60
C THR A 40 8.35 2.76 -6.78
N ALA A 41 9.68 2.71 -6.81
CA ALA A 41 10.47 1.77 -6.01
C ALA A 41 10.42 2.13 -4.51
N ALA A 42 10.48 3.42 -4.19
CA ALA A 42 10.33 3.91 -2.83
C ALA A 42 8.91 3.69 -2.30
N LEU A 43 7.88 3.93 -3.12
CA LEU A 43 6.49 3.64 -2.77
C LEU A 43 6.26 2.14 -2.50
N LEU A 44 6.85 1.27 -3.32
CA LEU A 44 6.76 -0.18 -3.11
C LEU A 44 7.46 -0.57 -1.81
N THR A 45 8.68 -0.09 -1.59
CA THR A 45 9.44 -0.32 -0.35
C THR A 45 8.63 0.12 0.88
N ASN A 46 8.06 1.33 0.84
CA ASN A 46 7.25 1.89 1.92
C ASN A 46 6.02 1.02 2.21
N SER A 47 5.30 0.61 1.16
CA SER A 47 4.13 -0.24 1.27
C SER A 47 4.45 -1.60 1.89
N LEU A 48 5.55 -2.23 1.45
CA LEU A 48 6.01 -3.52 1.98
C LEU A 48 6.48 -3.41 3.43
N ALA A 49 7.20 -2.35 3.78
CA ALA A 49 7.63 -2.10 5.16
C ALA A 49 6.43 -1.86 6.10
N GLY A 50 5.39 -1.18 5.60
CA GLY A 50 4.15 -0.95 6.32
C GLY A 50 3.39 -2.24 6.68
N LEU A 51 3.50 -3.30 5.88
CA LEU A 51 2.92 -4.61 6.21
C LEU A 51 3.51 -5.18 7.50
N ALA A 52 4.83 -5.09 7.65
CA ALA A 52 5.55 -5.62 8.80
C ALA A 52 5.20 -4.84 10.08
N GLY A 53 5.21 -3.51 10.02
CA GLY A 53 4.95 -2.66 11.19
C GLY A 53 3.48 -2.56 11.60
N GLY A 54 2.54 -2.93 10.73
CA GLY A 54 1.10 -2.88 10.99
C GLY A 54 0.49 -4.25 11.25
N TRP A 55 0.38 -5.06 10.18
CA TRP A 55 -0.41 -6.29 10.19
C TRP A 55 0.30 -7.47 10.83
N VAL A 56 1.60 -7.64 10.52
CA VAL A 56 2.38 -8.80 11.01
C VAL A 56 2.63 -8.71 12.51
N THR A 57 2.79 -7.50 13.05
CA THR A 57 3.05 -7.28 14.47
C THR A 57 1.80 -6.99 15.31
N ASP A 58 0.59 -7.08 14.74
CA ASP A 58 -0.64 -6.93 15.53
C ASP A 58 -0.74 -8.09 16.54
N ARG A 59 -0.82 -7.75 17.82
CA ARG A 59 -0.90 -8.71 18.93
C ARG A 59 -2.33 -9.17 19.20
N ARG A 60 -3.33 -8.41 18.73
CA ARG A 60 -4.75 -8.68 18.99
C ARG A 60 -5.20 -10.08 18.55
N PRO A 61 -4.83 -10.58 17.35
CA PRO A 61 -5.17 -11.95 16.98
C PRO A 61 -4.60 -12.99 17.95
N GLY A 62 -3.40 -12.77 18.49
CA GLY A 62 -2.79 -13.65 19.48
C GLY A 62 -3.50 -13.66 20.83
N TYR A 63 -4.07 -12.52 21.26
CA TYR A 63 -4.94 -12.46 22.44
C TYR A 63 -6.24 -13.26 22.22
N TYR A 64 -6.91 -13.07 21.07
CA TYR A 64 -8.15 -13.80 20.77
C TYR A 64 -7.94 -15.30 20.54
N ALA A 65 -6.79 -15.69 19.99
CA ALA A 65 -6.37 -17.08 19.86
C ALA A 65 -5.83 -17.69 21.17
N GLN A 66 -5.75 -16.89 22.25
CA GLN A 66 -5.27 -17.29 23.57
C GLN A 66 -3.82 -17.79 23.60
N TYR A 67 -2.96 -17.31 22.69
CA TYR A 67 -1.53 -17.62 22.72
C TYR A 67 -0.79 -16.88 23.85
N PHE A 68 -1.28 -15.71 24.22
CA PHE A 68 -0.74 -14.89 25.31
C PHE A 68 -1.85 -13.96 25.84
N THR A 69 -1.60 -13.29 26.97
CA THR A 69 -2.57 -12.39 27.62
C THR A 69 -1.90 -11.07 28.02
N GLU A 70 -2.69 -10.00 28.09
CA GLU A 70 -2.25 -8.69 28.54
C GLU A 70 -2.05 -8.65 30.06
N SER A 71 -0.91 -8.12 30.51
CA SER A 71 -0.64 -7.89 31.93
C SER A 71 -1.16 -6.53 32.44
N GLN A 72 -1.32 -5.55 31.55
CA GLN A 72 -1.86 -4.23 31.81
C GLN A 72 -2.85 -3.85 30.71
N TYR A 73 -3.89 -3.08 31.06
CA TYR A 73 -4.98 -2.71 30.16
C TYR A 73 -5.60 -3.92 29.43
N PRO A 74 -6.14 -4.93 30.15
CA PRO A 74 -6.53 -6.22 29.57
C PRO A 74 -7.80 -6.18 28.72
N GLY A 75 -8.18 -5.02 28.20
CA GLY A 75 -9.42 -4.84 27.46
C GLY A 75 -9.52 -5.75 26.25
N VAL A 76 -8.42 -6.00 25.52
CA VAL A 76 -8.46 -6.89 24.36
C VAL A 76 -8.58 -8.35 24.81
N SER A 77 -7.83 -8.74 25.83
CA SER A 77 -7.89 -10.08 26.44
C SER A 77 -9.25 -10.40 27.06
N LEU A 78 -9.99 -9.37 27.49
CA LEU A 78 -11.35 -9.45 28.04
C LEU A 78 -12.44 -9.18 27.01
N TYR A 79 -12.10 -9.15 25.71
CA TYR A 79 -13.05 -8.96 24.60
C TYR A 79 -13.86 -7.64 24.67
N SER A 80 -13.26 -6.57 25.19
CA SER A 80 -13.84 -5.22 25.13
C SER A 80 -14.14 -4.82 23.68
N LEU A 81 -15.17 -3.98 23.49
CA LEU A 81 -15.59 -3.53 22.17
C LEU A 81 -14.41 -2.86 21.45
N PRO A 82 -14.00 -3.38 20.28
CA PRO A 82 -12.78 -2.92 19.63
C PRO A 82 -13.02 -1.58 18.91
N GLN A 83 -12.15 -0.59 19.17
CA GLN A 83 -12.13 0.69 18.43
C GLN A 83 -11.17 0.58 17.24
N LEU A 84 -11.64 -0.05 16.16
CA LEU A 84 -10.83 -0.34 14.98
C LEU A 84 -11.29 0.51 13.79
N GLY A 85 -10.33 1.04 13.05
CA GLY A 85 -10.56 1.71 11.77
C GLY A 85 -9.70 1.10 10.69
N PHE A 86 -10.14 1.22 9.44
CA PHE A 86 -9.38 0.78 8.26
C PHE A 86 -9.04 1.93 7.31
N SER A 87 -9.52 3.15 7.57
CA SER A 87 -9.31 4.32 6.70
C SER A 87 -7.82 4.55 6.39
N GLY A 88 -6.96 4.38 7.40
CA GLY A 88 -5.50 4.48 7.23
C GLY A 88 -4.90 3.47 6.25
N SER A 89 -5.52 2.29 6.08
CA SER A 89 -5.10 1.31 5.07
C SER A 89 -5.43 1.79 3.66
N TYR A 90 -6.58 2.46 3.47
CA TYR A 90 -6.98 3.02 2.19
C TYR A 90 -6.17 4.26 1.83
N SER A 91 -5.95 5.18 2.77
CA SER A 91 -5.19 6.42 2.51
C SER A 91 -3.67 6.23 2.50
N GLY A 92 -3.18 5.13 3.08
CA GLY A 92 -1.77 4.76 3.10
C GLY A 92 -1.44 3.75 2.01
N SER A 93 -1.03 2.54 2.43
CA SER A 93 -0.45 1.53 1.54
C SER A 93 -1.33 1.16 0.33
N LEU A 94 -2.66 1.06 0.46
CA LEU A 94 -3.50 0.73 -0.70
C LEU A 94 -3.43 1.81 -1.79
N TYR A 95 -3.39 3.09 -1.41
CA TYR A 95 -3.29 4.19 -2.36
C TYR A 95 -1.88 4.34 -2.94
N ASP A 96 -0.83 4.13 -2.13
CA ASP A 96 0.55 4.08 -2.63
C ASP A 96 0.73 2.99 -3.70
N LEU A 97 0.18 1.80 -3.44
CA LEU A 97 0.17 0.70 -4.41
C LEU A 97 -0.67 1.04 -5.65
N GLN A 98 -1.79 1.73 -5.47
CA GLN A 98 -2.62 2.18 -6.60
C GLN A 98 -1.88 3.18 -7.48
N ASN A 99 -1.08 4.08 -6.89
CA ASN A 99 -0.24 5.01 -7.65
C ASN A 99 0.79 4.27 -8.50
N ILE A 100 1.45 3.23 -7.96
CA ILE A 100 2.38 2.39 -8.74
C ILE A 100 1.64 1.72 -9.91
N ILE A 101 0.44 1.19 -9.67
CA ILE A 101 -0.39 0.54 -10.70
C ILE A 101 -0.75 1.54 -11.81
N ASN A 102 -1.18 2.75 -11.44
CA ASN A 102 -1.60 3.78 -12.39
C ASN A 102 -0.43 4.33 -13.23
N LEU A 103 0.75 4.46 -12.62
CA LEU A 103 1.96 4.92 -13.31
C LEU A 103 2.49 3.88 -14.31
N GLY A 104 2.35 2.58 -14.00
CA GLY A 104 2.68 1.50 -14.93
C GLY A 104 4.15 1.43 -15.36
N ALA A 105 5.07 1.97 -14.55
CA ALA A 105 6.49 2.10 -14.90
C ALA A 105 7.22 0.75 -15.12
N SER A 106 6.71 -0.33 -14.52
CA SER A 106 7.16 -1.71 -14.75
C SER A 106 5.97 -2.65 -14.60
N ASN A 107 5.78 -3.55 -15.57
CA ASN A 107 4.67 -4.51 -15.55
C ASN A 107 4.71 -5.37 -14.28
N ASN A 108 5.88 -5.91 -13.92
CA ASN A 108 5.99 -6.73 -12.72
C ASN A 108 5.82 -5.92 -11.44
N MET A 109 6.24 -4.65 -11.38
CA MET A 109 5.91 -3.80 -10.23
C MET A 109 4.40 -3.59 -10.12
N THR A 110 3.70 -3.37 -11.22
CA THR A 110 2.23 -3.30 -11.24
C THR A 110 1.60 -4.60 -10.72
N GLN A 111 2.08 -5.78 -11.17
CA GLN A 111 1.52 -7.05 -10.71
C GLN A 111 1.84 -7.34 -9.24
N VAL A 112 3.05 -7.01 -8.77
CA VAL A 112 3.40 -7.08 -7.33
C VAL A 112 2.51 -6.16 -6.52
N SER A 113 2.29 -4.92 -6.97
CA SER A 113 1.42 -3.99 -6.27
C SER A 113 -0.01 -4.51 -6.15
N LYS A 114 -0.55 -5.14 -7.20
CA LYS A 114 -1.86 -5.81 -7.15
C LYS A 114 -1.89 -6.96 -6.14
N ILE A 115 -0.85 -7.80 -6.09
CA ILE A 115 -0.77 -8.91 -5.14
C ILE A 115 -0.78 -8.37 -3.71
N VAL A 116 0.03 -7.34 -3.43
CA VAL A 116 0.09 -6.72 -2.10
C VAL A 116 -1.23 -6.05 -1.73
N GLN A 117 -1.90 -5.36 -2.66
CA GLN A 117 -3.24 -4.81 -2.44
C GLN A 117 -4.22 -5.92 -2.02
N GLN A 118 -4.20 -7.08 -2.69
CA GLN A 118 -5.11 -8.18 -2.35
C GLN A 118 -4.82 -8.78 -0.97
N TYR A 119 -3.54 -8.86 -0.57
CA TYR A 119 -3.19 -9.25 0.79
C TYR A 119 -3.76 -8.29 1.84
N ILE A 120 -3.70 -6.98 1.60
CA ILE A 120 -4.28 -5.98 2.50
C ILE A 120 -5.81 -6.09 2.52
N PHE A 121 -6.46 -6.16 1.36
CA PHE A 121 -7.92 -6.35 1.28
C PHE A 121 -8.40 -7.62 1.99
N TRP A 122 -7.60 -8.69 1.95
CA TRP A 122 -7.91 -9.92 2.66
C TRP A 122 -7.97 -9.71 4.18
N ASN A 123 -6.94 -9.06 4.74
CA ASN A 123 -6.91 -8.71 6.16
C ASN A 123 -8.08 -7.78 6.55
N LEU A 124 -8.46 -6.86 5.66
CA LEU A 124 -9.59 -5.96 5.90
C LEU A 124 -10.92 -6.71 5.92
N THR A 125 -11.20 -7.53 4.90
CA THR A 125 -12.49 -8.23 4.82
C THR A 125 -12.62 -9.29 5.91
N ASP A 126 -11.54 -9.95 6.31
CA ASP A 126 -11.59 -10.93 7.42
C ASP A 126 -11.85 -10.27 8.78
N ARG A 127 -11.51 -8.98 8.91
CA ARG A 127 -11.74 -8.21 10.13
C ARG A 127 -13.10 -7.52 10.18
N PHE A 128 -13.56 -6.99 9.05
CA PHE A 128 -14.72 -6.09 8.98
C PHE A 128 -15.92 -6.67 8.20
N GLY A 129 -15.74 -7.76 7.45
CA GLY A 129 -16.75 -8.26 6.53
C GLY A 129 -16.76 -7.45 5.24
N ASP A 130 -17.89 -6.82 4.96
CA ASP A 130 -18.10 -6.00 3.76
C ASP A 130 -17.22 -4.75 3.82
N ILE A 131 -16.57 -4.41 2.71
CA ILE A 131 -15.61 -3.30 2.62
C ILE A 131 -15.67 -2.62 1.24
N PRO A 132 -15.21 -1.37 1.09
CA PRO A 132 -15.01 -0.77 -0.23
C PRO A 132 -13.96 -1.51 -1.04
N TYR A 133 -14.31 -2.06 -2.21
CA TYR A 133 -13.39 -2.87 -3.00
C TYR A 133 -13.41 -2.51 -4.49
N THR A 134 -14.49 -2.81 -5.21
CA THR A 134 -14.60 -2.60 -6.66
C THR A 134 -14.61 -1.13 -7.07
N GLU A 135 -15.08 -0.25 -6.19
CA GLU A 135 -15.13 1.20 -6.38
C GLU A 135 -14.02 1.94 -5.63
N ALA A 136 -13.21 1.23 -4.85
CA ALA A 136 -12.19 1.84 -4.01
C ALA A 136 -11.03 2.44 -4.82
N LEU A 137 -10.24 3.29 -4.16
CA LEU A 137 -8.96 3.81 -4.65
C LEU A 137 -9.04 4.70 -5.91
N GLN A 138 -10.21 5.26 -6.21
CA GLN A 138 -10.39 6.23 -7.31
C GLN A 138 -10.11 7.70 -6.91
N GLY A 139 -9.66 7.93 -5.67
CA GLY A 139 -9.37 9.27 -5.15
C GLY A 139 -10.58 10.21 -5.24
N GLN A 140 -10.36 11.42 -5.76
CA GLN A 140 -11.43 12.41 -5.95
C GLN A 140 -12.45 12.03 -7.02
N GLY A 141 -12.15 11.05 -7.87
CA GLY A 141 -13.11 10.52 -8.86
C GLY A 141 -14.31 9.84 -8.21
N LEU A 142 -14.12 9.23 -7.03
CA LEU A 142 -15.18 8.62 -6.24
C LEU A 142 -14.84 8.67 -4.74
N PRO A 143 -15.16 9.78 -4.04
CA PRO A 143 -14.79 9.97 -2.64
C PRO A 143 -15.61 9.12 -1.64
N SER A 144 -16.69 8.50 -2.10
CA SER A 144 -17.58 7.66 -1.27
C SER A 144 -17.88 6.35 -1.97
N PRO A 145 -16.89 5.44 -2.06
CA PRO A 145 -17.07 4.15 -2.71
C PRO A 145 -18.07 3.27 -1.95
N LYS A 146 -18.87 2.49 -2.67
CA LYS A 146 -19.77 1.52 -2.04
C LYS A 146 -19.00 0.42 -1.33
N TYR A 147 -19.68 -0.23 -0.39
CA TYR A 147 -19.19 -1.44 0.25
C TYR A 147 -19.61 -2.64 -0.59
N ASP A 148 -18.65 -3.50 -0.89
CA ASP A 148 -18.90 -4.78 -1.51
C ASP A 148 -19.03 -5.87 -0.46
N THR A 149 -19.91 -6.82 -0.74
CA THR A 149 -20.05 -8.00 0.13
C THR A 149 -18.74 -8.77 0.23
N GLN A 150 -18.46 -9.37 1.38
CA GLN A 150 -17.27 -10.21 1.56
C GLN A 150 -17.13 -11.29 0.46
N GLU A 151 -18.24 -11.86 -0.02
CA GLU A 151 -18.21 -12.82 -1.15
C GLU A 151 -17.65 -12.20 -2.44
N VAL A 152 -18.09 -10.99 -2.78
CA VAL A 152 -17.58 -10.24 -3.95
C VAL A 152 -16.10 -9.94 -3.78
N VAL A 153 -15.68 -9.50 -2.59
CA VAL A 153 -14.27 -9.22 -2.28
C VAL A 153 -13.41 -10.46 -2.46
N TYR A 154 -13.79 -11.60 -1.87
CA TYR A 154 -13.03 -12.86 -1.99
C TYR A 154 -12.89 -13.32 -3.45
N LYS A 155 -13.98 -13.32 -4.22
CA LYS A 155 -13.95 -13.68 -5.64
C LYS A 155 -13.09 -12.72 -6.45
N GLY A 156 -13.15 -11.43 -6.15
CA GLY A 156 -12.33 -10.39 -6.74
C GLY A 156 -10.84 -10.59 -6.47
N MET A 157 -10.46 -10.83 -5.21
CA MET A 157 -9.07 -11.05 -4.80
C MET A 157 -8.48 -12.29 -5.49
N ILE A 158 -9.19 -13.42 -5.49
CA ILE A 158 -8.74 -14.64 -6.16
C ILE A 158 -8.53 -14.40 -7.66
N LYS A 159 -9.45 -13.67 -8.30
CA LYS A 159 -9.30 -13.32 -9.72
C LYS A 159 -8.09 -12.42 -9.95
N ALA A 160 -7.94 -11.35 -9.17
CA ALA A 160 -6.84 -10.39 -9.31
C ALA A 160 -5.47 -11.07 -9.09
N LEU A 161 -5.37 -11.99 -8.13
CA LEU A 161 -4.17 -12.80 -7.91
C LEU A 161 -3.87 -13.74 -9.09
N THR A 162 -4.90 -14.40 -9.63
CA THR A 162 -4.76 -15.26 -10.82
C THR A 162 -4.26 -14.47 -12.03
N ASP A 163 -4.87 -13.32 -12.29
CA ASP A 163 -4.50 -12.44 -13.41
C ASP A 163 -3.07 -11.90 -13.23
N ALA A 164 -2.68 -11.51 -12.01
CA ALA A 164 -1.35 -11.00 -11.72
C ALA A 164 -0.26 -12.06 -11.98
N VAL A 165 -0.49 -13.31 -11.56
CA VAL A 165 0.44 -14.44 -11.83
C VAL A 165 0.63 -14.65 -13.33
N ALA A 166 -0.47 -14.61 -14.09
CA ALA A 166 -0.45 -14.80 -15.54
C ALA A 166 0.20 -13.64 -16.29
N ALA A 167 0.03 -12.41 -15.80
CA ALA A 167 0.53 -11.20 -16.45
C ALA A 167 2.02 -10.90 -16.15
N MET A 168 2.61 -11.51 -15.12
CA MET A 168 4.02 -11.29 -14.79
C MET A 168 4.99 -11.86 -15.84
N ASP A 169 5.96 -11.04 -16.22
CA ASP A 169 6.97 -11.29 -17.26
C ASP A 169 8.41 -11.14 -16.73
N GLY A 170 9.37 -10.75 -17.58
CA GLY A 170 10.78 -10.54 -17.22
C GLY A 170 11.13 -9.11 -16.75
N SER A 171 10.17 -8.21 -16.57
CA SER A 171 10.42 -6.83 -16.16
C SER A 171 10.95 -6.72 -14.72
N ALA A 172 11.78 -5.72 -14.46
CA ALA A 172 12.42 -5.54 -13.16
C ALA A 172 11.42 -5.12 -12.07
N ILE A 173 11.64 -5.61 -10.85
CA ILE A 173 10.88 -5.25 -9.65
C ILE A 173 11.84 -4.50 -8.71
N ASN A 174 11.84 -3.17 -8.79
CA ASN A 174 12.70 -2.34 -7.95
C ASN A 174 12.02 -2.01 -6.62
N GLY A 175 12.79 -1.93 -5.53
CA GLY A 175 12.25 -1.61 -4.20
C GLY A 175 11.52 -2.77 -3.52
N ASP A 176 11.71 -4.00 -3.99
CA ASP A 176 11.19 -5.19 -3.31
C ASP A 176 12.13 -5.66 -2.20
N ILE A 177 11.72 -5.39 -0.96
CA ILE A 177 12.43 -5.78 0.25
C ILE A 177 12.05 -7.18 0.77
N ILE A 178 11.08 -7.85 0.15
CA ILE A 178 10.59 -9.17 0.60
C ILE A 178 11.26 -10.29 -0.18
N TYR A 179 11.27 -10.22 -1.52
CA TYR A 179 11.81 -11.27 -2.37
C TYR A 179 12.98 -10.82 -3.26
N GLY A 180 13.53 -9.63 -3.01
CA GLY A 180 14.69 -9.12 -3.75
C GLY A 180 14.43 -8.95 -5.25
N GLY A 181 13.16 -8.76 -5.63
CA GLY A 181 12.73 -8.55 -7.00
C GLY A 181 12.51 -9.82 -7.81
N SER A 182 12.34 -10.98 -7.17
CA SER A 182 12.07 -12.27 -7.83
C SER A 182 10.61 -12.42 -8.26
N PRO A 183 10.28 -12.41 -9.58
CA PRO A 183 8.91 -12.62 -10.03
C PRO A 183 8.40 -14.02 -9.70
N ALA A 184 9.28 -15.03 -9.72
CA ALA A 184 8.92 -16.41 -9.36
C ALA A 184 8.46 -16.53 -7.90
N SER A 185 9.11 -15.82 -6.98
CA SER A 185 8.71 -15.82 -5.57
C SER A 185 7.34 -15.14 -5.38
N TRP A 186 7.10 -14.05 -6.10
CA TRP A 186 5.78 -13.39 -6.07
C TRP A 186 4.66 -14.22 -6.67
N LYS A 187 4.93 -15.00 -7.74
CA LYS A 187 3.96 -15.97 -8.28
C LYS A 187 3.58 -17.02 -7.24
N ARG A 188 4.58 -17.59 -6.55
CA ARG A 188 4.34 -18.54 -5.44
C ARG A 188 3.52 -17.93 -4.32
N MET A 189 3.87 -16.72 -3.88
CA MET A 189 3.11 -15.99 -2.86
C MET A 189 1.63 -15.81 -3.27
N ALA A 190 1.37 -15.36 -4.49
CA ALA A 190 0.00 -15.18 -4.98
C ALA A 190 -0.79 -16.49 -5.03
N ASN A 191 -0.17 -17.59 -5.46
CA ASN A 191 -0.81 -18.91 -5.47
C ASN A 191 -1.04 -19.45 -4.05
N SER A 192 -0.09 -19.28 -3.15
CA SER A 192 -0.24 -19.58 -1.72
C SER A 192 -1.41 -18.80 -1.09
N LEU A 193 -1.55 -17.49 -1.39
CA LEU A 193 -2.71 -16.70 -0.94
C LEU A 193 -4.03 -17.24 -1.49
N ARG A 194 -4.09 -17.58 -2.78
CA ARG A 194 -5.30 -18.19 -3.40
C ARG A 194 -5.68 -19.49 -2.70
N MET A 195 -4.71 -20.33 -2.35
CA MET A 195 -4.94 -21.57 -1.62
C MET A 195 -5.47 -21.31 -0.20
N LEU A 196 -4.88 -20.36 0.54
CA LEU A 196 -5.34 -19.98 1.87
C LEU A 196 -6.78 -19.41 1.85
N MET A 197 -7.07 -18.51 0.92
CA MET A 197 -8.41 -17.97 0.73
C MET A 197 -9.43 -19.07 0.37
N ALA A 198 -9.05 -20.03 -0.47
CA ALA A 198 -9.91 -21.16 -0.79
C ALA A 198 -10.19 -22.05 0.43
N VAL A 199 -9.20 -22.29 1.30
CA VAL A 199 -9.40 -23.01 2.56
C VAL A 199 -10.37 -22.25 3.48
N GLN A 200 -10.21 -20.93 3.58
CA GLN A 200 -11.11 -20.08 4.38
C GLN A 200 -12.57 -20.17 3.90
N LEU A 201 -12.76 -20.27 2.59
CA LEU A 201 -14.07 -20.42 1.93
C LEU A 201 -14.66 -21.84 2.02
N SER A 202 -13.90 -22.84 2.47
CA SER A 202 -14.29 -24.26 2.39
C SER A 202 -15.60 -24.60 3.12
N LYS A 203 -15.91 -23.95 4.24
CA LYS A 203 -17.18 -24.20 4.96
C LYS A 203 -18.39 -23.62 4.24
N LYS A 204 -18.20 -22.52 3.49
CA LYS A 204 -19.26 -21.89 2.68
C LYS A 204 -19.50 -22.66 1.37
N TYR A 205 -18.45 -23.30 0.85
CA TYR A 205 -18.42 -24.08 -0.39
C TYR A 205 -17.82 -25.48 -0.13
N PRO A 206 -18.54 -26.37 0.58
CA PRO A 206 -17.99 -27.61 1.11
C PRO A 206 -17.80 -28.72 0.06
N GLY A 207 -18.45 -28.62 -1.10
CA GLY A 207 -18.37 -29.62 -2.16
C GLY A 207 -17.01 -29.63 -2.87
N ALA A 208 -16.54 -30.82 -3.24
CA ALA A 208 -15.26 -30.99 -3.95
C ALA A 208 -15.23 -30.37 -5.38
N ALA A 209 -16.41 -30.03 -5.91
CA ALA A 209 -16.62 -29.33 -7.17
C ALA A 209 -17.08 -27.88 -6.98
N ASP A 210 -17.24 -27.41 -5.73
CA ASP A 210 -17.64 -26.04 -5.47
C ASP A 210 -16.47 -25.08 -5.74
N TYR A 211 -16.77 -23.77 -5.62
CA TYR A 211 -15.83 -22.69 -5.91
C TYR A 211 -14.51 -22.83 -5.15
N ALA A 212 -14.55 -23.06 -3.82
CA ALA A 212 -13.35 -23.17 -2.99
C ALA A 212 -12.41 -24.28 -3.46
N ALA A 213 -12.91 -25.52 -3.58
CA ALA A 213 -12.10 -26.65 -4.02
C ALA A 213 -11.56 -26.47 -5.45
N THR A 214 -12.32 -25.84 -6.34
CA THR A 214 -11.89 -25.53 -7.71
C THR A 214 -10.74 -24.53 -7.72
N GLN A 215 -10.84 -23.44 -6.97
CA GLN A 215 -9.79 -22.42 -6.91
C GLN A 215 -8.51 -22.94 -6.24
N PHE A 216 -8.63 -23.76 -5.18
CA PHE A 216 -7.49 -24.40 -4.56
C PHE A 216 -6.70 -25.27 -5.54
N LYS A 217 -7.40 -26.16 -6.28
CA LYS A 217 -6.77 -27.03 -7.28
C LYS A 217 -6.12 -26.24 -8.41
N ALA A 218 -6.76 -25.16 -8.85
CA ALA A 218 -6.22 -24.29 -9.89
C ALA A 218 -4.93 -23.59 -9.45
N ALA A 219 -4.86 -23.09 -8.21
CA ALA A 219 -3.65 -22.48 -7.67
C ALA A 219 -2.53 -23.51 -7.43
N LEU A 220 -2.87 -24.70 -6.95
CA LEU A 220 -1.92 -25.80 -6.74
C LEU A 220 -1.26 -26.28 -8.04
N ALA A 221 -2.03 -26.32 -9.13
CA ALA A 221 -1.56 -26.79 -10.44
C ALA A 221 -0.88 -25.70 -11.28
N ASP A 222 -0.77 -24.47 -10.77
CA ASP A 222 -0.23 -23.33 -11.50
C ASP A 222 1.29 -23.47 -11.75
N ALA A 223 1.73 -23.18 -12.97
CA ALA A 223 3.13 -23.31 -13.36
C ALA A 223 4.07 -22.33 -12.62
N GLY A 224 3.54 -21.26 -12.04
CA GLY A 224 4.26 -20.33 -11.18
C GLY A 224 4.68 -20.95 -9.83
N GLY A 225 4.16 -22.12 -9.47
CA GLY A 225 4.37 -22.79 -8.18
C GLY A 225 3.59 -22.12 -7.06
N TYR A 226 3.73 -22.64 -5.84
CA TYR A 226 3.08 -22.14 -4.62
C TYR A 226 4.03 -22.17 -3.42
#